data_AF-X1PDR4-F1
#
_entry.id   AF-X1PDR4-F1
#
_cell.length_a   1.000
_cell.length_b   1.000
_cell.length_c   1.000
_cell.angle_alpha   90.00
_cell.angle_beta   90.00
_cell.angle_gamma   90.00
#
_symmetry.space_group_name_H-M   'P 1'
#
loop_
_entity.id
_entity.type
_entity.pdbx_description
1 polymer ?
#
loop_
_entity_poly.entity_id
_entity_poly.type
_entity_poly.pdbx_seq_one_letter_code
_entity_poly.pdbx_strand_id
1 'polypeptide(L)'
;MHKLIDTHAHLDELQNLDLILEEAKENGISAIVAVGSGYQSNVKILEISQLYCSFVYPALGLHPWQLANLGAPQFDDNLQFIEQNIATAVAIGEIGLDYDKRVVKAASKELQKDVLRRLLDLAKKYAKPAIIHSRYAWRDSFQ
;
A
#
# COMPACT_ATOMS: atom_id res chain seq x y z
N MET A 1 -14.11 22.92 13.52
CA MET A 1 -13.01 22.00 13.17
C MET A 1 -13.31 21.36 11.84
N HIS A 2 -12.33 21.31 10.94
CA HIS A 2 -12.45 20.61 9.66
C HIS A 2 -12.28 19.11 9.88
N LYS A 3 -13.05 18.28 9.18
CA LYS A 3 -12.82 16.83 9.13
C LYS A 3 -11.68 16.57 8.15
N LEU A 4 -10.56 16.02 8.64
CA LEU A 4 -9.42 15.66 7.81
C LEU A 4 -9.41 14.15 7.56
N ILE A 5 -8.88 13.74 6.41
CA ILE A 5 -8.64 12.34 6.09
C ILE A 5 -7.17 12.22 5.78
N ASP A 6 -6.48 11.34 6.50
CA ASP A 6 -5.14 10.94 6.10
C ASP A 6 -5.27 9.89 5.00
N THR A 7 -4.86 10.23 3.79
CA THR A 7 -5.05 9.37 2.62
C THR A 7 -3.95 8.33 2.46
N HIS A 8 -2.88 8.36 3.28
CA HIS A 8 -1.75 7.45 3.16
C HIS A 8 -0.91 7.39 4.43
N ALA A 9 -1.02 6.30 5.21
CA ALA A 9 -0.17 6.08 6.38
C ALA A 9 0.28 4.61 6.51
N HIS A 10 1.55 4.40 6.88
CA HIS A 10 2.11 3.07 7.20
C HIS A 10 1.89 2.75 8.69
N LEU A 11 0.65 2.41 9.06
CA LEU A 11 0.29 2.17 10.48
C LEU A 11 0.92 0.90 11.06
N ASP A 12 1.29 -0.07 10.22
CA ASP A 12 1.93 -1.34 10.61
C ASP A 12 3.38 -1.18 11.08
N GLU A 13 3.98 -0.01 10.84
CA GLU A 13 5.32 0.38 11.31
C GLU A 13 5.31 1.13 12.64
N LEU A 14 4.14 1.54 13.13
CA LEU A 14 4.01 2.33 14.35
C LEU A 14 3.91 1.46 15.60
N GLN A 15 4.45 1.99 16.70
CA GLN A 15 4.26 1.44 18.04
C GLN A 15 3.20 2.25 18.79
N ASN A 16 2.54 1.65 19.80
CA ASN A 16 1.50 2.30 20.62
C ASN A 16 0.34 2.86 19.78
N LEU A 17 -0.16 2.05 18.84
CA LEU A 17 -1.14 2.48 17.83
C LEU A 17 -2.43 3.04 18.46
N ASP A 18 -2.91 2.47 19.57
CA ASP A 18 -4.09 2.98 20.29
C ASP A 18 -3.96 4.46 20.64
N LEU A 19 -2.82 4.84 21.25
CA LEU A 19 -2.56 6.21 21.68
C LEU A 19 -2.44 7.16 20.48
N ILE A 20 -1.72 6.74 19.43
CA ILE A 20 -1.56 7.55 18.21
C ILE A 20 -2.91 7.79 17.52
N LEU A 21 -3.77 6.76 17.44
CA LEU A 21 -5.08 6.89 16.79
C LEU A 21 -6.05 7.72 17.64
N GLU A 22 -5.94 7.69 18.96
CA GLU A 22 -6.69 8.57 19.86
C GLU A 22 -6.27 10.03 19.66
N GLU A 23 -4.96 10.32 19.71
CA GLU A 23 -4.43 11.67 19.45
C GLU A 23 -4.81 12.18 18.04
N ALA A 24 -4.78 11.32 17.02
CA ALA A 24 -5.20 11.68 15.67
C ALA A 24 -6.68 12.13 15.64
N LYS A 25 -7.58 11.44 16.35
CA LYS A 25 -9.00 11.81 16.44
C LYS A 25 -9.18 13.15 17.15
N GLU A 26 -8.47 13.36 18.25
CA GLU A 26 -8.52 14.62 19.01
C GLU A 26 -8.06 15.82 18.17
N ASN A 27 -7.11 15.59 17.25
CA ASN A 27 -6.61 16.60 16.32
C ASN A 27 -7.44 16.72 15.02
N GLY A 28 -8.60 16.07 14.93
CA GLY A 28 -9.56 16.25 13.84
C GLY A 28 -9.37 15.33 12.63
N ILE A 29 -8.53 14.30 12.72
CA ILE A 29 -8.50 13.20 11.75
C ILE A 29 -9.78 12.39 11.92
N SER A 30 -10.51 12.20 10.82
CA SER A 30 -11.78 11.51 10.78
C SER A 30 -11.72 10.12 10.12
N ALA A 31 -10.68 9.87 9.33
CA ALA A 31 -10.36 8.59 8.74
C ALA A 31 -8.89 8.52 8.32
N ILE A 32 -8.33 7.32 8.28
CA ILE A 32 -6.97 7.04 7.81
C ILE A 32 -7.04 5.90 6.78
N VAL A 33 -6.41 6.09 5.62
CA VAL A 33 -6.14 4.99 4.68
C VAL A 33 -4.77 4.43 5.00
N ALA A 34 -4.76 3.24 5.61
CA ALA A 34 -3.54 2.57 6.01
C ALA A 34 -3.05 1.68 4.87
N VAL A 35 -1.82 1.91 4.41
CA VAL A 35 -1.26 1.25 3.22
C VAL A 35 -0.36 0.09 3.62
N GLY A 36 -0.48 -1.02 2.91
CA GLY A 36 0.45 -2.13 3.02
C GLY A 36 1.53 -2.08 1.93
N SER A 37 2.74 -2.51 2.27
CA SER A 37 3.89 -2.46 1.36
C SER A 37 4.34 -3.83 0.83
N GLY A 38 3.78 -4.93 1.33
CA GLY A 38 4.10 -6.30 0.96
C GLY A 38 3.30 -7.30 1.82
N TYR A 39 3.45 -8.61 1.60
CA TYR A 39 2.58 -9.63 2.22
C TYR A 39 2.39 -9.48 3.74
N GLN A 40 3.49 -9.43 4.51
CA GLN A 40 3.40 -9.32 5.97
C GLN A 40 2.79 -7.99 6.43
N SER A 41 3.10 -6.90 5.72
CA SER A 41 2.54 -5.57 5.97
C SER A 41 1.03 -5.58 5.66
N ASN A 42 0.62 -6.15 4.52
CA ASN A 42 -0.78 -6.30 4.13
C ASN A 42 -1.60 -7.09 5.17
N VAL A 43 -1.04 -8.17 5.73
CA VAL A 43 -1.68 -8.93 6.82
C VAL A 43 -1.93 -8.02 8.03
N LYS A 44 -0.90 -7.32 8.51
CA LYS A 44 -1.03 -6.41 9.66
C LYS A 44 -2.03 -5.28 9.40
N ILE A 45 -2.03 -4.71 8.20
CA ILE A 45 -2.95 -3.63 7.82
C ILE A 45 -4.41 -4.12 7.86
N LEU A 46 -4.68 -5.35 7.43
CA LEU A 46 -6.01 -5.94 7.57
C LEU A 46 -6.39 -6.12 9.05
N GLU A 47 -5.50 -6.65 9.88
CA GLU A 47 -5.72 -6.82 11.32
C GLU A 47 -6.02 -5.46 12.00
N ILE A 48 -5.20 -4.44 11.71
CA ILE A 48 -5.40 -3.07 12.20
C ILE A 48 -6.76 -2.53 11.76
N SER A 49 -7.13 -2.69 10.49
CA SER A 49 -8.41 -2.18 9.98
C SER A 49 -9.64 -2.84 10.64
N GLN A 50 -9.50 -4.10 11.06
CA GLN A 50 -10.55 -4.82 11.78
C GLN A 50 -10.69 -4.31 13.22
N LEU A 51 -9.55 -4.07 13.90
CA LEU A 51 -9.53 -3.55 15.27
C LEU A 51 -10.07 -2.12 15.37
N TYR A 52 -9.71 -1.26 14.42
CA TYR A 52 -10.13 0.15 14.37
C TYR A 52 -11.17 0.40 13.28
N CYS A 53 -12.19 -0.46 13.24
CA CYS A 53 -13.24 -0.39 12.23
C CYS A 53 -13.91 1.00 12.23
N SER A 54 -14.32 1.47 11.05
CA SER A 54 -14.89 2.81 10.83
C SER A 54 -13.93 4.00 11.01
N PHE A 55 -12.65 3.76 11.32
CA PHE A 55 -11.63 4.81 11.37
C PHE A 55 -10.43 4.51 10.47
N VAL A 56 -9.99 3.26 10.41
CA VAL A 56 -8.89 2.81 9.55
C VAL A 56 -9.43 2.02 8.37
N TYR A 57 -9.04 2.42 7.16
CA TYR A 57 -9.43 1.80 5.90
C TYR A 57 -8.20 1.19 5.23
N PRO A 58 -8.18 -0.11 4.92
CA PRO A 58 -6.98 -0.76 4.41
C PRO A 58 -6.80 -0.53 2.92
N ALA A 59 -5.58 -0.22 2.51
CA ALA A 59 -5.11 -0.36 1.13
C ALA A 59 -4.02 -1.43 1.12
N LEU A 60 -4.08 -2.36 0.15
CA LEU A 60 -3.14 -3.48 0.07
C LEU A 60 -2.26 -3.31 -1.16
N GLY A 61 -0.95 -3.51 -0.98
CA GLY A 61 0.02 -3.16 -2.00
C GLY A 61 1.27 -4.02 -1.98
N LEU A 62 2.14 -3.73 -2.95
CA LEU A 62 3.47 -4.29 -3.07
C LEU A 62 4.40 -3.17 -3.53
N HIS A 63 5.10 -2.59 -2.56
CA HIS A 63 5.98 -1.46 -2.77
C HIS A 63 7.25 -1.89 -3.52
N PRO A 64 7.81 -1.06 -4.44
CA PRO A 64 8.97 -1.42 -5.26
C PRO A 64 10.20 -1.90 -4.47
N TRP A 65 10.38 -1.43 -3.24
CA TRP A 65 11.49 -1.84 -2.39
C TRP A 65 11.45 -3.32 -1.96
N GLN A 66 10.26 -3.95 -1.94
CA GLN A 66 10.09 -5.33 -1.47
C GLN A 66 10.55 -6.29 -2.57
N LEU A 67 10.49 -5.85 -3.82
CA LEU A 67 10.88 -6.65 -4.99
C LEU A 67 12.35 -7.10 -4.92
N ALA A 68 13.19 -6.35 -4.19
CA ALA A 68 14.58 -6.70 -3.92
C ALA A 68 14.75 -8.08 -3.25
N ASN A 69 13.78 -8.49 -2.42
CA ASN A 69 13.87 -9.66 -1.55
C ASN A 69 12.92 -10.79 -1.98
N LEU A 70 12.23 -10.65 -3.11
CA LEU A 70 11.22 -11.60 -3.56
C LEU A 70 11.72 -12.35 -4.80
N GLY A 71 11.60 -13.69 -4.76
CA GLY A 71 11.61 -14.51 -5.96
C GLY A 71 10.23 -14.47 -6.65
N ALA A 72 10.17 -15.05 -7.85
CA ALA A 72 8.92 -15.09 -8.63
C ALA A 72 7.72 -15.69 -7.87
N PRO A 73 7.84 -16.79 -7.08
CA PRO A 73 6.71 -17.34 -6.33
C PRO A 73 6.16 -16.37 -5.28
N GLN A 74 7.04 -15.70 -4.52
CA GLN A 74 6.59 -14.79 -3.45
C GLN A 74 5.91 -13.54 -4.00
N PHE A 75 6.21 -13.15 -5.24
CA PHE A 75 5.49 -12.10 -5.93
C PHE A 75 4.04 -12.54 -6.23
N ASP A 76 3.85 -13.73 -6.81
CA ASP A 76 2.52 -14.23 -7.18
C ASP A 76 1.66 -14.49 -5.93
N ASP A 77 2.26 -14.99 -4.85
CA ASP A 77 1.59 -15.17 -3.55
C ASP A 77 1.05 -13.84 -3.01
N ASN A 78 1.80 -12.75 -3.15
CA ASN A 78 1.36 -11.44 -2.68
C ASN A 78 0.23 -10.87 -3.55
N LEU A 79 0.30 -11.02 -4.87
CA LEU A 79 -0.80 -10.61 -5.74
C LEU A 79 -2.08 -11.41 -5.46
N GLN A 80 -1.94 -12.72 -5.25
CA GLN A 80 -3.05 -13.58 -4.87
C GLN A 80 -3.64 -13.14 -3.53
N PHE A 81 -2.80 -12.80 -2.54
CA PHE A 81 -3.25 -12.29 -1.26
C PHE A 81 -4.04 -10.98 -1.39
N ILE A 82 -3.52 -10.03 -2.18
CA ILE A 82 -4.20 -8.75 -2.45
C ILE A 82 -5.56 -9.02 -3.11
N GLU A 83 -5.61 -9.86 -4.13
CA GLU A 83 -6.84 -10.20 -4.86
C GLU A 83 -7.88 -10.88 -3.96
N GLN A 84 -7.46 -11.82 -3.10
CA GLN A 84 -8.36 -12.50 -2.16
C GLN A 84 -8.98 -11.55 -1.13
N ASN A 85 -8.27 -10.48 -0.75
CA ASN A 85 -8.69 -9.53 0.27
C ASN A 85 -9.20 -8.20 -0.29
N ILE A 86 -9.33 -8.10 -1.62
CA ILE A 86 -9.66 -6.84 -2.30
C ILE A 86 -11.05 -6.29 -1.98
N ALA A 87 -11.97 -7.15 -1.55
CA ALA A 87 -13.30 -6.73 -1.11
C ALA A 87 -13.23 -5.85 0.14
N THR A 88 -12.31 -6.15 1.06
CA THR A 88 -12.08 -5.39 2.29
C THR A 88 -11.25 -4.12 2.04
N ALA A 89 -10.32 -4.17 1.07
CA ALA A 89 -9.47 -3.04 0.73
C ALA A 89 -10.22 -1.89 0.05
N VAL A 90 -9.97 -0.64 0.45
CA VAL A 90 -10.53 0.55 -0.22
C VAL A 90 -9.75 0.97 -1.46
N ALA A 91 -8.48 0.57 -1.56
CA ALA A 91 -7.59 0.87 -2.69
C ALA A 91 -6.52 -0.23 -2.84
N ILE A 92 -5.85 -0.24 -4.00
CA ILE A 92 -4.60 -0.98 -4.18
C ILE A 92 -3.44 -0.02 -3.95
N GLY A 93 -2.64 -0.27 -2.92
CA GLY A 93 -1.65 0.68 -2.46
C GLY A 93 -0.94 0.23 -1.18
N GLU A 94 0.35 0.50 -1.00
CA GLU A 94 1.20 1.33 -1.87
C GLU A 94 1.83 0.51 -3.00
N ILE A 95 1.69 0.97 -4.25
CA ILE A 95 2.27 0.37 -5.46
C ILE A 95 2.97 1.46 -6.26
N GLY A 96 3.92 1.14 -7.14
CA GLY A 96 4.52 2.21 -7.95
C GLY A 96 5.89 1.91 -8.52
N LEU A 97 6.69 2.97 -8.64
CA LEU A 97 8.07 2.94 -9.14
C LEU A 97 8.98 3.72 -8.19
N ASP A 98 10.17 3.17 -7.91
CA ASP A 98 11.21 3.82 -7.12
C ASP A 98 12.56 3.70 -7.82
N TYR A 99 13.02 4.82 -8.39
CA TYR A 99 14.26 4.89 -9.17
C TYR A 99 15.47 5.36 -8.36
N ASP A 100 15.39 5.35 -7.03
CA ASP A 100 16.57 5.48 -6.20
C ASP A 100 17.57 4.36 -6.49
N LYS A 101 18.86 4.74 -6.54
CA LYS A 101 19.95 3.84 -6.95
C LYS A 101 20.01 2.56 -6.11
N ARG A 102 19.63 2.62 -4.83
CA ARG A 102 19.64 1.45 -3.93
C ARG A 102 18.53 0.46 -4.30
N VAL A 103 17.36 0.96 -4.66
CA VAL A 103 16.22 0.13 -5.05
C VAL A 103 16.46 -0.47 -6.43
N VAL A 104 16.88 0.34 -7.41
CA VAL A 104 17.13 -0.13 -8.79
C VAL A 104 18.23 -1.19 -8.86
N LYS A 105 19.21 -1.14 -7.95
CA LYS A 105 20.27 -2.16 -7.85
C LYS A 105 19.69 -3.55 -7.51
N ALA A 106 18.59 -3.61 -6.77
CA ALA A 106 17.97 -4.85 -6.34
C ALA A 106 16.72 -5.23 -7.14
N ALA A 107 15.98 -4.26 -7.66
CA ALA A 107 14.79 -4.45 -8.50
C ALA A 107 14.88 -3.54 -9.74
N SER A 108 15.12 -4.13 -10.90
CA SER A 108 15.30 -3.39 -12.16
C SER A 108 14.07 -2.55 -12.50
N LYS A 109 14.25 -1.47 -13.27
CA LYS A 109 13.14 -0.61 -13.70
C LYS A 109 12.07 -1.38 -14.46
N GLU A 110 12.48 -2.33 -15.30
CA GLU A 110 11.55 -3.17 -16.07
C GLU A 110 10.74 -4.09 -15.15
N LEU A 111 11.38 -4.72 -14.16
CA LEU A 111 10.66 -5.52 -13.16
C LEU A 111 9.64 -4.66 -12.41
N GLN A 112 10.03 -3.47 -11.95
CA GLN A 112 9.10 -2.57 -11.26
C GLN A 112 7.90 -2.18 -12.15
N LYS A 113 8.13 -1.89 -13.43
CA LYS A 113 7.07 -1.57 -14.40
C LYS A 113 6.13 -2.75 -14.62
N ASP A 114 6.67 -3.95 -14.77
CA ASP A 114 5.87 -5.16 -14.97
C ASP A 114 5.00 -5.45 -13.73
N VAL A 115 5.57 -5.33 -12.53
CA VAL A 115 4.82 -5.44 -11.27
C VAL A 115 3.72 -4.39 -11.17
N LEU A 116 4.05 -3.13 -11.45
CA LEU A 116 3.07 -2.04 -11.41
C LEU A 116 1.91 -2.29 -12.37
N ARG A 117 2.18 -2.73 -13.61
CA ARG A 117 1.13 -3.06 -14.58
C ARG A 117 0.19 -4.13 -14.06
N ARG A 118 0.71 -5.21 -13.49
CA ARG A 118 -0.11 -6.30 -12.94
C ARG A 118 -0.99 -5.83 -11.78
N LEU A 119 -0.48 -4.95 -10.92
CA LEU A 119 -1.24 -4.37 -9.80
C LEU A 119 -2.30 -3.36 -10.30
N LEU A 120 -2.00 -2.58 -11.33
CA LEU A 120 -2.96 -1.69 -11.98
C LEU A 120 -4.07 -2.47 -12.71
N ASP A 121 -3.74 -3.59 -13.35
CA ASP A 121 -4.73 -4.49 -13.95
C ASP A 121 -5.69 -5.04 -12.89
N LEU A 122 -5.16 -5.39 -11.71
CA LEU A 122 -5.98 -5.80 -10.57
C LEU A 122 -6.88 -4.65 -10.07
N ALA A 123 -6.33 -3.44 -9.95
CA ALA A 123 -7.10 -2.26 -9.54
C ALA A 123 -8.25 -2.00 -10.51
N LYS A 124 -7.96 -2.08 -11.82
CA LYS A 124 -8.95 -1.94 -12.90
C LYS A 124 -10.00 -3.05 -12.85
N LYS A 125 -9.59 -4.31 -12.69
CA LYS A 125 -10.48 -5.48 -12.63
C LYS A 125 -11.52 -5.35 -11.52
N TYR A 126 -11.13 -4.82 -10.37
CA TYR A 126 -11.99 -4.69 -9.19
C TYR A 126 -12.51 -3.25 -8.95
N ALA A 127 -12.33 -2.35 -9.92
CA ALA A 127 -12.71 -0.94 -9.83
C ALA A 127 -12.22 -0.24 -8.54
N LYS A 128 -10.99 -0.53 -8.14
CA LYS A 128 -10.33 0.09 -6.98
C LYS A 128 -9.45 1.26 -7.42
N PRO A 129 -9.40 2.37 -6.66
CA PRO A 129 -8.35 3.37 -6.79
C PRO A 129 -6.97 2.77 -6.58
N ALA A 130 -5.94 3.39 -7.16
CA ALA A 130 -4.54 3.04 -6.95
C ALA A 130 -3.82 4.17 -6.18
N ILE A 131 -3.01 3.80 -5.19
CA ILE A 131 -2.15 4.72 -4.45
C ILE A 131 -0.72 4.54 -4.96
N ILE A 132 -0.21 5.57 -5.64
CA ILE A 132 1.00 5.49 -6.47
C ILE A 132 2.21 6.11 -5.78
N HIS A 133 3.23 5.29 -5.53
CA HIS A 133 4.60 5.71 -5.27
C HIS A 133 5.32 6.04 -6.59
N SER A 134 6.05 7.15 -6.64
CA SER A 134 6.71 7.59 -7.89
C SER A 134 8.07 8.27 -7.68
N ARG A 135 8.83 7.84 -6.67
CA ARG A 135 10.12 8.46 -6.33
C ARG A 135 11.11 8.38 -7.50
N TYR A 136 11.53 9.55 -8.00
CA TYR A 136 12.38 9.70 -9.20
C TYR A 136 11.85 9.05 -10.49
N ALA A 137 10.57 8.70 -10.52
CA ALA A 137 9.96 7.89 -11.57
C ALA A 137 8.64 8.46 -12.11
N TRP A 138 8.26 9.68 -11.69
CA TRP A 138 6.94 10.27 -11.98
C TRP A 138 6.49 10.15 -13.43
N ARG A 139 7.36 10.41 -14.42
CA ARG A 139 7.00 10.33 -15.86
C ARG A 139 6.63 8.91 -16.28
N ASP A 140 7.40 7.93 -15.80
CA ASP A 140 7.20 6.54 -16.15
C ASP A 140 5.98 5.95 -15.41
N SER A 141 5.57 6.55 -14.28
CA SER A 141 4.34 6.18 -13.57
C SER A 141 3.04 6.54 -14.32
N PHE A 142 3.10 7.37 -15.37
CA PHE A 142 1.95 7.73 -16.21
C PHE A 142 1.85 6.92 -17.51
N GLN A 143 2.82 6.04 -17.79
CA GLN A 143 2.89 5.22 -19.02
C GLN A 143 2.23 3.86 -18.82
#